data_AF-A0A699YGT6-F1
#
_entry.id   AF-A0A699YGT6-F1
#
_cell.length_a   1.000
_cell.length_b   1.000
_cell.length_c   1.000
_cell.angle_alpha   90.00
_cell.angle_beta   90.00
_cell.angle_gamma   90.00
#
_symmetry.space_group_name_H-M   'P 1'
#
loop_
_entity.id
_entity.type
_entity.pdbx_description
1 polymer ?
#
loop_
_entity_poly.entity_id
_entity_poly.type
_entity_poly.pdbx_seq_one_letter_code
_entity_poly.pdbx_strand_id
1 'polypeptide(L)'
;MKKKNVVVYLVKMLDRSNVELLILATTFLKKLSIYKENKEKMVECRIIDKLAKFVPVRNDVLLMSVLRLLHNLSFDGILRDAMVKNGLIPK
;
A
#
# COMPACT_ATOMS: atom_id res chain seq x y z
N MET A 1 11.14 -19.00 -2.74
CA MET A 1 11.13 -18.58 -4.16
C MET A 1 10.91 -17.07 -4.26
N LYS A 2 11.95 -16.30 -4.65
CA LYS A 2 11.84 -14.85 -4.90
C LYS A 2 11.18 -14.60 -6.26
N LYS A 3 9.88 -14.31 -6.33
CA LYS A 3 9.34 -13.59 -7.50
C LYS A 3 9.75 -12.11 -7.35
N LYS A 4 11.02 -11.80 -7.63
CA LYS A 4 11.72 -10.52 -7.31
C LYS A 4 10.93 -9.24 -7.67
N ASN A 5 9.97 -9.32 -8.59
CA ASN A 5 9.21 -8.17 -9.09
C ASN A 5 7.71 -8.20 -8.74
N VAL A 6 7.21 -9.17 -7.99
CA VAL A 6 5.75 -9.24 -7.72
C VAL A 6 5.25 -8.01 -6.97
N VAL A 7 6.00 -7.54 -5.96
CA VAL A 7 5.68 -6.30 -5.23
C VAL A 7 5.64 -5.11 -6.20
N VAL A 8 6.64 -4.99 -7.06
CA VAL A 8 6.72 -3.90 -8.06
C VAL A 8 5.51 -3.91 -8.98
N TYR A 9 5.11 -5.08 -9.50
CA TYR A 9 3.94 -5.19 -10.37
C TYR A 9 2.64 -4.87 -9.63
N LEU A 10 2.46 -5.37 -8.41
CA LEU A 10 1.28 -5.07 -7.60
C LEU A 10 1.18 -3.59 -7.26
N VAL A 11 2.28 -2.92 -6.92
CA VAL A 11 2.30 -1.48 -6.67
C VAL A 11 1.96 -0.70 -7.95
N LYS A 12 2.43 -1.14 -9.13
CA LYS A 12 2.01 -0.57 -10.43
C LYS A 12 0.52 -0.74 -10.72
N MET A 13 -0.14 -1.79 -10.22
CA MET A 13 -1.58 -1.96 -10.39
C MET A 13 -2.39 -0.88 -9.66
N LEU A 14 -1.81 -0.24 -8.63
CA LEU A 14 -2.44 0.89 -7.95
C LEU A 14 -2.62 2.12 -8.85
N ASP A 15 -1.98 2.17 -10.02
CA ASP A 15 -2.17 3.25 -11.01
C ASP A 15 -3.38 3.02 -11.93
N ARG A 16 -4.08 1.89 -11.80
CA ARG A 16 -5.28 1.56 -12.56
C ARG A 16 -6.55 2.06 -11.85
N SER A 17 -7.67 2.08 -12.57
CA SER A 17 -8.97 2.55 -12.06
C SER A 17 -9.98 1.44 -11.77
N ASN A 18 -9.72 0.19 -12.22
CA ASN A 18 -10.62 -0.92 -11.97
C ASN A 18 -10.61 -1.29 -10.47
N VAL A 19 -11.76 -1.14 -9.81
CA VAL A 19 -11.90 -1.29 -8.36
C VAL A 19 -11.58 -2.71 -7.88
N GLU A 20 -12.04 -3.73 -8.60
CA GLU A 20 -11.77 -5.13 -8.23
C GLU A 20 -10.28 -5.45 -8.28
N LEU A 21 -9.58 -4.97 -9.31
CA LEU A 21 -8.13 -5.08 -9.42
C LEU A 21 -7.41 -4.36 -8.27
N LEU A 22 -7.88 -3.17 -7.89
CA LEU A 22 -7.30 -2.41 -6.77
C LEU A 22 -7.51 -3.14 -5.43
N ILE A 23 -8.69 -3.70 -5.20
CA ILE A 23 -8.98 -4.52 -4.01
C ILE A 23 -8.07 -5.76 -3.98
N LEU A 24 -7.93 -6.44 -5.11
CA LEU A 24 -7.07 -7.61 -5.23
C LEU A 24 -5.59 -7.26 -4.96
N ALA A 25 -5.10 -6.20 -5.61
CA ALA A 25 -3.72 -5.74 -5.47
C ALA A 25 -3.41 -5.33 -4.02
N THR A 26 -4.27 -4.52 -3.39
CA THR A 26 -4.10 -4.11 -2.00
C THR A 26 -4.16 -5.29 -1.03
N THR A 27 -5.00 -6.29 -1.29
CA THR A 27 -5.08 -7.52 -0.49
C THR A 27 -3.79 -8.34 -0.57
N PHE A 28 -3.21 -8.51 -1.76
CA PHE A 28 -1.90 -9.18 -1.89
C PHE A 28 -0.77 -8.38 -1.26
N LEU A 29 -0.72 -7.07 -1.48
CA LEU A 29 0.27 -6.18 -0.85
C LEU A 29 0.20 -6.27 0.68
N LYS A 30 -1.01 -6.34 1.27
CA LYS A 30 -1.18 -6.52 2.72
C LYS A 30 -0.55 -7.83 3.21
N LYS A 31 -0.72 -8.93 2.48
CA LYS A 31 -0.09 -10.22 2.83
C LYS A 31 1.43 -10.16 2.71
N LEU A 32 1.94 -9.42 1.71
CA LEU A 32 3.38 -9.29 1.49
C LEU A 32 4.04 -8.33 2.49
N SER A 33 3.31 -7.34 3.02
CA SER A 33 3.85 -6.30 3.90
C SER A 33 4.30 -6.78 5.28
N ILE A 34 4.04 -8.05 5.63
CA ILE A 34 4.53 -8.64 6.88
C ILE A 34 6.02 -9.00 6.80
N TYR A 35 6.57 -9.16 5.59
CA TYR A 35 7.96 -9.51 5.37
C TYR A 35 8.81 -8.25 5.13
N LYS A 36 9.94 -8.15 5.83
CA LYS A 36 10.81 -6.97 5.79
C LYS A 36 11.27 -6.63 4.37
N GLU A 37 11.72 -7.62 3.60
CA GLU A 37 12.24 -7.43 2.25
C GLU A 37 11.17 -6.92 1.27
N ASN A 38 9.91 -7.32 1.48
CA ASN A 38 8.80 -6.81 0.70
C ASN A 38 8.47 -5.36 1.08
N LYS A 39 8.55 -4.99 2.36
CA LYS A 39 8.37 -3.61 2.80
C LYS A 39 9.47 -2.70 2.24
N GLU A 40 10.72 -3.13 2.27
CA GLU A 40 11.85 -2.42 1.62
C GLU A 40 11.53 -2.17 0.14
N LYS A 41 11.00 -3.17 -0.56
CA LYS A 41 10.57 -3.01 -1.96
C LYS A 41 9.39 -2.06 -2.13
N MET A 42 8.45 -2.02 -1.19
CA MET A 42 7.33 -1.07 -1.18
C MET A 42 7.79 0.37 -0.91
N VAL A 43 8.82 0.55 -0.07
CA VAL A 43 9.49 1.84 0.16
C VAL A 43 10.10 2.34 -1.15
N GLU A 44 10.89 1.51 -1.84
CA GLU A 44 11.46 1.85 -3.16
C GLU A 44 10.38 2.28 -4.17
N CYS A 45 9.20 1.69 -4.11
CA CYS A 45 8.09 1.98 -5.01
C CYS A 45 7.19 3.15 -4.57
N ARG A 46 7.53 3.87 -3.48
CA ARG A 46 6.73 4.96 -2.91
C ARG A 46 5.26 4.60 -2.70
N ILE A 47 5.03 3.44 -2.06
CA ILE A 47 3.68 2.89 -1.90
C ILE A 47 2.70 3.84 -1.20
N ILE A 48 3.17 4.65 -0.24
CA ILE A 48 2.28 5.51 0.56
C ILE A 48 1.64 6.60 -0.30
N ASP A 49 2.41 7.25 -1.17
CA ASP A 49 1.91 8.26 -2.11
C ASP A 49 0.80 7.67 -3.02
N LYS A 50 0.97 6.40 -3.42
CA LYS A 50 -0.03 5.68 -4.23
C LYS A 50 -1.27 5.28 -3.44
N LEU A 51 -1.15 5.01 -2.15
CA LEU A 51 -2.29 4.62 -1.30
C LEU A 51 -3.09 5.82 -0.79
N ALA A 52 -2.44 6.96 -0.55
CA ALA A 52 -3.07 8.16 -0.02
C ALA A 52 -4.26 8.63 -0.85
N LYS A 53 -4.17 8.51 -2.18
CA LYS A 53 -5.26 8.88 -3.12
C LYS A 53 -6.55 8.07 -2.95
N PHE A 54 -6.52 6.93 -2.27
CA PHE A 54 -7.69 6.08 -2.06
C PHE A 54 -8.38 6.35 -0.72
N VAL A 55 -7.78 7.12 0.20
CA VAL A 55 -8.42 7.46 1.47
C VAL A 55 -9.71 8.29 1.31
N PRO A 56 -9.87 9.16 0.29
CA PRO A 56 -11.16 9.82 0.03
C PRO A 56 -12.12 9.01 -0.87
N VAL A 57 -11.86 7.72 -1.17
CA VAL A 57 -12.69 6.95 -2.11
C VAL A 57 -14.05 6.57 -1.51
N ARG A 58 -15.12 6.70 -2.29
CA ARG A 58 -16.49 6.27 -1.92
C ARG A 58 -16.75 4.80 -2.27
N ASN A 59 -15.82 3.94 -1.89
CA ASN A 59 -15.97 2.49 -2.01
C ASN A 59 -15.44 1.86 -0.74
N ASP A 60 -16.34 1.43 0.14
CA ASP A 60 -15.97 0.97 1.48
C ASP A 60 -15.07 -0.27 1.46
N VAL A 61 -15.26 -1.16 0.48
CA VAL A 61 -14.46 -2.38 0.34
C VAL A 61 -13.01 -2.03 0.01
N LEU A 62 -12.80 -1.16 -0.97
CA LEU A 62 -11.48 -0.66 -1.34
C LEU A 62 -10.85 0.19 -0.23
N LEU A 63 -11.63 1.08 0.38
CA LEU A 63 -11.15 1.89 1.50
C LEU A 63 -10.66 1.00 2.64
N MET A 64 -11.45 0.00 3.03
CA MET A 64 -11.06 -0.95 4.08
C MET A 64 -9.85 -1.79 3.72
N SER A 65 -9.69 -2.20 2.45
CA SER A 65 -8.49 -2.95 2.03
C SER A 65 -7.24 -2.07 2.08
N VAL A 66 -7.35 -0.80 1.67
CA VAL A 66 -6.27 0.21 1.72
C VAL A 66 -5.90 0.53 3.17
N LEU A 67 -6.87 0.82 4.04
CA LEU A 67 -6.61 1.13 5.46
C LEU A 67 -5.93 -0.03 6.20
N ARG A 68 -6.33 -1.28 5.92
CA ARG A 68 -5.68 -2.47 6.49
C ARG A 68 -4.23 -2.64 6.02
N LEU A 69 -3.94 -2.27 4.77
CA LEU A 69 -2.57 -2.26 4.26
C LEU A 69 -1.77 -1.12 4.91
N LEU A 70 -2.29 0.10 4.95
CA LEU A 70 -1.65 1.23 5.63
C LEU A 70 -1.35 0.90 7.09
N HIS A 71 -2.27 0.29 7.81
CA HIS A 71 -2.04 -0.15 9.19
C HIS A 71 -0.87 -1.13 9.31
N ASN A 72 -0.71 -2.10 8.39
CA ASN A 72 0.47 -2.97 8.41
C ASN A 72 1.77 -2.21 8.13
N LEU A 73 1.72 -1.22 7.24
CA LEU A 73 2.88 -0.43 6.85
C LEU A 73 3.29 0.59 7.91
N SER A 74 2.37 1.05 8.78
CA SER A 74 2.66 2.07 9.80
C SER A 74 3.59 1.58 10.92
N PHE A 75 3.81 0.28 11.02
CA PHE A 75 4.81 -0.31 11.93
C PHE A 75 6.25 -0.13 11.40
N ASP A 76 6.42 0.33 10.16
CA ASP A 76 7.73 0.68 9.59
C ASP A 76 7.97 2.18 9.70
N GLY A 77 9.10 2.60 10.29
CA GLY A 77 9.38 4.01 10.55
C GLY A 77 9.39 4.87 9.27
N ILE A 78 10.01 4.38 8.19
CA ILE A 78 10.11 5.12 6.92
C ILE A 78 8.73 5.31 6.30
N LEU A 79 7.90 4.26 6.31
CA LEU A 79 6.55 4.33 5.76
C LEU A 79 5.63 5.17 6.63
N ARG A 80 5.76 5.12 7.95
CA ARG A 80 5.02 5.97 8.88
C ARG A 80 5.34 7.45 8.66
N ASP A 81 6.61 7.80 8.49
CA ASP A 81 7.02 9.17 8.18
C ASP A 81 6.43 9.64 6.84
N ALA A 82 6.37 8.74 5.85
CA ALA A 82 5.69 9.02 4.58
C ALA A 82 4.17 9.22 4.74
N MET A 83 3.52 8.53 5.68
CA MET A 83 2.09 8.75 5.99
C MET A 83 1.85 10.12 6.62
N VAL A 84 2.72 10.56 7.55
CA VAL A 84 2.67 11.91 8.12
C VAL A 84 2.82 12.96 7.01
N LYS A 85 3.79 12.80 6.11
CA LYS A 85 4.00 13.70 4.97
C LYS A 85 2.79 13.77 4.02
N ASN A 86 2.05 12.68 3.89
CA ASN A 86 0.82 12.62 3.09
C ASN A 86 -0.44 13.04 3.87
N GLY A 87 -0.31 13.50 5.12
CA GLY A 87 -1.44 13.93 5.94
C GLY A 87 -2.40 12.82 6.36
N LEU A 88 -1.95 11.56 6.31
CA LEU A 88 -2.79 10.40 6.65
C LEU A 88 -2.93 10.20 8.17
N ILE A 89 -1.93 10.62 8.93
CA ILE A 89 -1.86 10.54 10.39
C ILE A 89 -1.14 11.78 10.95
N PRO A 90 -1.39 12.16 12.22
CA PRO A 90 -0.64 13.22 12.89
C PRO A 90 0.81 12.80 13.15
N LYS A 91 1.67 13.80 13.42
CA LYS A 91 3.07 13.61 13.80
C LYS A 91 3.21 13.09 15.24
#